data_AF-A0A081K8M5-F1
#
_entry.id   AF-A0A081K8M5-F1
#
_cell.length_a   1.000
_cell.length_b   1.000
_cell.length_c   1.000
_cell.angle_alpha   90.00
_cell.angle_beta   90.00
_cell.angle_gamma   90.00
#
_symmetry.space_group_name_H-M   'P 1'
#
loop_
_entity.id
_entity.type
_entity.pdbx_description
1 polymer ?
#
loop_
_entity_poly.entity_id
_entity_poly.type
_entity_poly.pdbx_seq_one_letter_code
_entity_poly.pdbx_strand_id
1 'polypeptide(L)'
;MKFNHIGIPTKGSFPGEIDLPHLKMTVSDHENNPYGIQWQRYWKDAPYPDLVKTVPHVAFEVKDLAEAIRGQTVIIPPNSPSDGLLVAFIEVNGAPVELMEYCQ
;
A
#
# COMPACT_ATOMS: atom_id res chain seq x y z
N MET A 1 -12.69 6.58 8.52
CA MET A 1 -11.83 6.20 7.39
C MET A 1 -11.57 7.45 6.57
N LYS A 2 -10.32 7.71 6.20
CA LYS A 2 -9.92 8.88 5.41
C LYS A 2 -9.06 8.38 4.25
N PHE A 3 -9.34 8.83 3.04
CA PHE A 3 -8.50 8.50 1.87
C PHE A 3 -7.09 9.04 2.08
N ASN A 4 -6.10 8.20 1.80
CA ASN A 4 -4.69 8.56 1.89
C ASN A 4 -4.10 8.71 0.48
N HIS A 5 -4.07 7.62 -0.29
CA HIS A 5 -3.49 7.62 -1.63
C HIS A 5 -4.07 6.49 -2.53
N ILE A 6 -3.72 6.53 -3.81
CA ILE A 6 -3.87 5.42 -4.76
C ILE A 6 -2.48 4.91 -5.14
N GLY A 7 -2.21 3.64 -4.90
CA GLY A 7 -1.00 2.96 -5.33
C GLY A 7 -1.20 2.31 -6.70
N ILE A 8 -0.36 2.67 -7.67
CA ILE A 8 -0.47 2.23 -9.08
C ILE A 8 0.78 1.41 -9.44
N PRO A 9 0.66 0.08 -9.56
CA PRO A 9 1.76 -0.77 -9.98
C PRO A 9 2.18 -0.49 -11.43
N THR A 10 3.48 -0.49 -11.68
CA THR A 10 4.06 -0.37 -13.02
C THR A 10 5.29 -1.25 -13.18
N LYS A 11 5.61 -1.60 -14.42
CA LYS A 11 6.84 -2.30 -14.80
C LYS A 11 7.96 -1.35 -15.25
N GLY A 12 7.61 -0.11 -15.59
CA GLY A 12 8.55 0.91 -16.08
C GLY A 12 9.08 1.79 -14.95
N SER A 13 10.01 2.68 -15.30
CA SER A 13 10.44 3.76 -14.42
C SER A 13 9.44 4.92 -14.41
N PHE A 14 9.50 5.74 -13.38
CA PHE A 14 8.67 6.94 -13.23
C PHE A 14 9.47 8.08 -12.58
N PRO A 15 9.08 9.35 -12.75
CA PRO A 15 9.79 10.46 -12.11
C PRO A 15 9.73 10.40 -10.58
N GLY A 16 10.84 10.74 -9.91
CA GLY A 16 10.90 10.80 -8.45
C GLY A 16 10.94 9.42 -7.78
N GLU A 17 11.65 8.46 -8.37
CA GLU A 17 11.83 7.12 -7.78
C GLU A 17 12.51 7.18 -6.40
N ILE A 18 11.89 6.52 -5.43
CA ILE A 18 12.37 6.32 -4.07
C ILE A 18 12.45 4.81 -3.85
N ASP A 19 13.67 4.30 -3.67
CA ASP A 19 13.86 2.88 -3.36
C ASP A 19 13.55 2.59 -1.89
N LEU A 20 12.82 1.50 -1.67
CA LEU A 20 12.53 0.94 -0.35
C LEU A 20 13.09 -0.50 -0.30
N PRO A 21 14.42 -0.67 -0.10
CA PRO A 21 15.06 -1.98 -0.23
C PRO A 21 14.53 -3.04 0.73
N HIS A 22 14.14 -2.67 1.95
CA HIS A 22 13.56 -3.58 2.94
C HIS A 22 12.18 -4.11 2.52
N LEU A 23 11.47 -3.35 1.67
CA LEU A 23 10.19 -3.73 1.07
C LEU A 23 10.35 -4.30 -0.34
N LYS A 24 11.55 -4.30 -0.91
CA LYS A 24 11.82 -4.75 -2.29
C LYS A 24 10.91 -4.08 -3.32
N MET A 25 10.74 -2.77 -3.20
CA MET A 25 9.95 -1.99 -4.14
C MET A 25 10.54 -0.58 -4.30
N THR A 26 10.17 0.06 -5.40
CA THR A 26 10.46 1.46 -5.69
C THR A 26 9.12 2.20 -5.76
N VAL A 27 9.01 3.37 -5.16
CA VAL A 27 7.76 4.17 -5.12
C VAL A 27 8.00 5.62 -5.54
N SER A 28 6.97 6.33 -5.95
CA SER A 28 6.99 7.79 -5.96
C SER A 28 6.47 8.34 -4.63
N ASP A 29 6.74 9.61 -4.35
CA ASP A 29 6.09 10.30 -3.24
C ASP A 29 4.60 10.57 -3.58
N HIS A 30 3.69 10.21 -2.68
CA HIS A 30 2.25 10.43 -2.86
C HIS A 30 1.80 11.82 -2.37
N GLU A 31 2.60 12.48 -1.53
CA GLU A 31 2.33 13.82 -0.99
C GLU A 31 2.78 14.94 -1.93
N ASN A 32 3.64 14.64 -2.90
CA ASN A 32 4.13 15.61 -3.88
C ASN A 32 3.05 16.11 -4.87
N ASN A 33 1.84 15.57 -4.78
CA ASN A 33 0.70 15.92 -5.60
C ASN A 33 -0.57 15.97 -4.73
N PRO A 34 -1.56 16.82 -5.07
CA PRO A 34 -2.73 17.05 -4.21
C PRO A 34 -3.77 15.91 -4.27
N TYR A 35 -3.51 14.85 -5.04
CA TYR A 35 -4.46 13.77 -5.31
C TYR A 35 -4.05 12.44 -4.70
N GLY A 36 -2.90 12.36 -4.03
CA GLY A 36 -2.38 11.13 -3.45
C GLY A 36 -2.02 10.08 -4.49
N ILE A 37 -1.51 10.47 -5.66
CA ILE A 37 -1.09 9.51 -6.70
C ILE A 37 0.29 8.96 -6.33
N GLN A 38 0.38 7.63 -6.21
CA GLN A 38 1.64 6.93 -6.00
C GLN A 38 1.91 5.92 -7.11
N TRP A 39 3.04 6.03 -7.78
CA TRP A 39 3.56 4.97 -8.64
C TRP A 39 4.37 3.98 -7.83
N GLN A 40 4.22 2.70 -8.12
CA GLN A 40 4.92 1.63 -7.40
C GLN A 40 5.48 0.62 -8.40
N ARG A 41 6.73 0.22 -8.23
CA ARG A 41 7.37 -0.85 -9.00
C ARG A 41 7.98 -1.87 -8.05
N TYR A 42 7.41 -3.06 -8.05
CA TYR A 42 7.88 -4.18 -7.25
C TYR A 42 9.09 -4.86 -7.91
N TRP A 43 10.06 -5.27 -7.09
CA TRP A 43 11.23 -6.00 -7.59
C TRP A 43 10.88 -7.46 -7.87
N LYS A 44 11.76 -8.16 -8.61
CA LYS A 44 11.50 -9.51 -9.13
C LYS A 44 11.14 -10.53 -8.03
N ASP A 45 11.73 -10.38 -6.85
CA ASP A 45 11.61 -11.27 -5.69
C ASP A 45 10.84 -10.62 -4.52
N ALA A 46 10.03 -9.60 -4.81
CA ALA A 46 9.18 -8.94 -3.84
C ALA A 46 8.09 -9.91 -3.34
N PRO A 47 7.92 -10.08 -2.01
CA PRO A 47 7.10 -11.14 -1.41
C PRO A 47 5.60 -10.80 -1.37
N TYR A 48 5.10 -10.09 -2.39
CA TYR A 48 3.72 -9.62 -2.43
C TYR A 48 2.83 -10.50 -3.32
N PRO A 49 1.53 -10.64 -3.00
CA PRO A 49 0.55 -11.28 -3.87
C PRO A 49 0.54 -10.64 -5.27
N ASP A 50 0.26 -11.46 -6.29
CA ASP A 50 0.18 -10.96 -7.67
C ASP A 50 -0.88 -9.88 -7.84
N LEU A 51 -1.97 -9.95 -7.08
CA LEU A 51 -3.02 -8.93 -7.08
C LEU A 51 -2.46 -7.54 -6.74
N VAL A 52 -1.66 -7.43 -5.67
CA VAL A 52 -1.04 -6.16 -5.23
C VAL A 52 -0.02 -5.66 -6.25
N LYS A 53 0.70 -6.56 -6.92
CA LYS A 53 1.72 -6.20 -7.93
C LYS A 53 1.14 -5.80 -9.28
N THR A 54 -0.15 -6.03 -9.54
CA THR A 54 -0.73 -5.89 -10.88
C THR A 54 -2.00 -5.05 -10.94
N VAL A 55 -2.68 -4.84 -9.81
CA VAL A 55 -3.91 -4.04 -9.72
C VAL A 55 -3.69 -2.85 -8.80
N PRO A 56 -4.12 -1.64 -9.19
CA PRO A 56 -4.07 -0.48 -8.31
C PRO A 56 -4.84 -0.71 -7.01
N HIS A 57 -4.33 -0.16 -5.90
CA HIS A 57 -5.05 -0.14 -4.63
C HIS A 57 -5.39 1.29 -4.22
N VAL A 58 -6.46 1.41 -3.45
CA VAL A 58 -6.74 2.61 -2.66
C VAL A 58 -6.30 2.36 -1.22
N ALA A 59 -5.70 3.37 -0.61
CA ALA A 59 -5.23 3.33 0.76
C ALA A 59 -6.07 4.24 1.65
N PHE A 60 -6.39 3.77 2.85
CA PHE A 60 -7.19 4.51 3.80
C PHE A 60 -6.62 4.48 5.20
N GLU A 61 -6.63 5.65 5.85
CA GLU A 61 -6.38 5.79 7.27
C GLU A 61 -7.60 5.31 8.08
N VAL A 62 -7.32 4.42 9.03
CA VAL A 62 -8.27 3.90 10.02
C VAL A 62 -7.78 4.19 11.43
N LYS A 63 -8.71 4.18 12.39
CA LYS A 63 -8.40 4.44 13.81
C LYS A 63 -7.86 3.20 14.54
N ASP A 64 -8.24 2.02 14.07
CA ASP A 64 -7.89 0.72 14.65
C ASP A 64 -7.88 -0.29 13.50
N LEU A 65 -6.69 -0.81 13.19
CA LEU A 65 -6.47 -1.74 12.09
C LEU A 65 -7.06 -3.11 12.39
N ALA A 66 -7.01 -3.57 13.65
CA ALA A 66 -7.53 -4.87 14.07
C ALA A 66 -9.06 -4.93 13.95
N GLU A 67 -9.74 -3.83 14.28
CA GLU A 67 -11.17 -3.66 14.02
C GLU A 67 -11.46 -3.58 12.52
N ALA A 68 -10.67 -2.81 11.76
CA ALA A 68 -10.92 -2.57 10.34
C ALA A 68 -10.78 -3.83 9.46
N ILE A 69 -9.87 -4.75 9.79
CA ILE A 69 -9.68 -6.00 9.02
C ILE A 69 -10.61 -7.14 9.44
N ARG A 70 -11.43 -6.96 10.49
CA ARG A 70 -12.29 -8.03 11.02
C ARG A 70 -13.33 -8.47 9.99
N GLY A 71 -13.38 -9.77 9.72
CA GLY A 71 -14.30 -10.36 8.74
C GLY A 71 -13.97 -10.03 7.29
N GLN A 72 -12.82 -9.39 7.02
CA GLN A 72 -12.34 -9.11 5.67
C GLN A 72 -11.44 -10.23 5.16
N THR A 73 -11.33 -10.33 3.84
CA THR A 73 -10.34 -11.20 3.19
C THR A 73 -8.97 -10.51 3.23
N VAL A 74 -8.16 -10.83 4.24
CA VAL A 74 -6.81 -10.28 4.38
C VAL A 74 -5.85 -10.96 3.41
N ILE A 75 -5.19 -10.18 2.55
CA ILE A 75 -4.23 -10.65 1.54
C ILE A 75 -2.78 -10.31 1.87
N ILE A 76 -2.54 -9.28 2.70
CA ILE A 76 -1.26 -9.06 3.37
C ILE A 76 -1.58 -8.83 4.86
N PRO A 77 -1.04 -9.67 5.77
CA PRO A 77 -1.30 -9.53 7.20
C PRO A 77 -0.69 -8.23 7.76
N PRO A 78 -1.18 -7.76 8.93
CA PRO A 78 -0.64 -6.59 9.60
C PRO A 78 0.89 -6.62 9.70
N ASN A 79 1.52 -5.56 9.20
CA ASN A 79 2.96 -5.34 9.27
C ASN A 79 3.26 -3.83 9.38
N SER A 80 4.53 -3.46 9.47
CA SER A 80 4.96 -2.06 9.62
C SER A 80 5.97 -1.71 8.52
N PRO A 81 5.62 -0.89 7.52
CA PRO A 81 6.54 -0.47 6.47
C PRO A 81 7.51 0.62 6.93
N SER A 82 7.13 1.37 7.98
CA SER A 82 7.90 2.42 8.62
C SER A 82 7.48 2.59 10.08
N ASP A 83 8.38 3.12 10.91
CA ASP A 83 8.10 3.40 12.33
C ASP A 83 6.82 4.23 12.51
N GLY A 84 5.97 3.82 13.46
CA GLY A 84 4.70 4.50 13.78
C GLY A 84 3.55 4.23 12.79
N LEU A 85 3.72 3.33 11.82
CA LEU A 85 2.68 2.97 10.86
C LEU A 85 2.46 1.46 10.84
N LEU A 86 1.21 1.03 11.06
CA LEU A 86 0.74 -0.32 10.80
C LEU A 86 -0.11 -0.35 9.55
N VAL A 87 0.11 -1.37 8.70
CA VAL A 87 -0.68 -1.57 7.48
C VAL A 87 -1.12 -3.01 7.32
N ALA A 88 -2.26 -3.21 6.69
CA ALA A 88 -2.68 -4.50 6.16
C ALA A 88 -3.36 -4.30 4.81
N PHE A 89 -3.31 -5.32 3.95
CA PHE A 89 -4.08 -5.32 2.71
C PHE A 89 -5.24 -6.30 2.82
N ILE A 90 -6.40 -5.86 2.36
CA ILE A 90 -7.58 -6.69 2.16
C ILE A 90 -7.97 -6.73 0.69
N GLU A 91 -8.69 -7.77 0.29
CA GLU A 91 -9.34 -7.83 -1.02
C GLU A 91 -10.80 -7.39 -0.90
N VAL A 92 -11.20 -6.44 -1.75
CA VAL A 92 -12.58 -5.97 -1.88
C VAL A 92 -12.97 -6.03 -3.36
N ASN A 93 -13.91 -6.92 -3.71
CA ASN A 93 -14.39 -7.11 -5.08
C ASN A 93 -13.26 -7.34 -6.11
N GLY A 94 -12.22 -8.10 -5.74
CA GLY A 94 -11.08 -8.37 -6.60
C GLY A 94 -10.08 -7.21 -6.72
N ALA A 95 -10.21 -6.15 -5.92
CA ALA A 95 -9.24 -5.07 -5.84
C ALA A 95 -8.53 -5.07 -4.46
N PRO A 96 -7.21 -4.82 -4.42
CA PRO A 96 -6.50 -4.61 -3.17
C PRO A 96 -6.91 -3.27 -2.53
N VAL A 97 -7.07 -3.27 -1.21
CA VAL A 97 -7.26 -2.05 -0.40
C VAL A 97 -6.25 -2.08 0.73
N GLU A 98 -5.46 -1.02 0.87
CA GLU A 98 -4.55 -0.84 1.99
C GLU A 98 -5.27 -0.11 3.13
N LEU A 99 -5.17 -0.66 4.33
CA LEU A 99 -5.67 -0.03 5.56
C LEU A 99 -4.49 0.34 6.43
N MET A 100 -4.45 1.60 6.86
CA MET A 100 -3.31 2.23 7.53
C MET A 100 -3.73 2.76 8.89
N GLU A 101 -3.01 2.37 9.94
CA GLU A 101 -3.17 2.94 11.28
C GLU A 101 -1.85 3.61 11.69
N TYR A 102 -1.91 4.92 11.93
CA TYR A 102 -0.79 5.66 12.50
C TYR A 102 -0.82 5.50 14.02
N CYS A 103 0.16 4.79 14.56
CA CYS A 103 0.35 4.65 16.00
C CYS A 103 0.88 5.98 16.55
N GLN A 104 0.13 6.61 17.45
CA GLN A 104 0.57 7.79 18.20
C GLN A 104 1.50 7.42 19.36
#